data_AF-A0A847XNU7-F1
#
_entry.id   AF-A0A847XNU7-F1
#
_cell.length_a   1.000
_cell.length_b   1.000
_cell.length_c   1.000
_cell.angle_alpha   90.00
_cell.angle_beta   90.00
_cell.angle_gamma   90.00
#
_symmetry.space_group_name_H-M   'P 1'
#
loop_
_entity.id
_entity.type
_entity.pdbx_description
1 polymer ?
#
loop_
_entity_poly.entity_id
_entity_poly.type
_entity_poly.pdbx_seq_one_letter_code
_entity_poly.pdbx_strand_id
1 'polypeptide(L)'
;VDQPWISEIFPGSVVVAQIWPTMDFNDRSGLATSSRNVAIKLWGDKYPDGDHELNAKLLFGAENPPGKKYISGSQDHIGLLYPGINRLFYNGDYWPEKIDSTTDPDVCDWLTSVLHLVPLEPRPMGYDPLRIKNLEKPLIAALGESGNRCWESVIKKDIIGLGKAMTDTILSWKEILPLSVPDYVMDELETKYFPNYPGATTSGCGGGYVIVVSEKPVDGAIRIRVRR
;
A
#
# COMPACT_ATOMS: atom_id res chain seq x y z
N VAL A 1 5.88 6.56 2.37
CA VAL A 1 6.31 7.26 3.61
C VAL A 1 7.31 6.43 4.43
N ASP A 2 7.35 5.12 4.22
CA ASP A 2 8.27 4.14 4.83
C ASP A 2 9.73 4.22 4.37
N GLN A 3 10.10 5.32 3.72
CA GLN A 3 11.45 5.64 3.30
C GLN A 3 11.93 6.81 4.16
N PRO A 4 13.03 6.67 4.92
CA PRO A 4 13.56 7.72 5.81
C PRO A 4 13.56 9.12 5.19
N TRP A 5 14.13 9.23 3.99
CA TRP A 5 14.24 10.49 3.24
C TRP A 5 12.91 11.15 2.85
N ILE A 6 11.77 10.46 2.99
CA ILE A 6 10.43 11.05 2.95
C ILE A 6 9.99 11.47 4.35
N SER A 7 9.95 10.53 5.31
CA SER A 7 9.38 10.78 6.64
C SER A 7 10.19 11.73 7.52
N GLU A 8 11.48 11.93 7.25
CA GLU A 8 12.31 12.96 7.90
C GLU A 8 11.84 14.38 7.54
N ILE A 9 11.26 14.58 6.36
CA ILE A 9 10.73 15.89 5.92
C ILE A 9 9.44 16.21 6.67
N PHE A 10 8.55 15.22 6.76
CA PHE A 10 7.33 15.30 7.53
C PHE A 10 6.86 13.88 7.94
N PRO A 11 6.62 13.62 9.25
CA PRO A 11 6.13 12.33 9.72
C PRO A 11 4.77 11.99 9.12
N GLY A 12 4.51 10.72 8.86
CA GLY A 12 3.28 10.34 8.14
C GLY A 12 2.90 8.88 8.28
N SER A 13 1.62 8.62 8.03
CA SER A 13 1.04 7.28 8.14
C SER A 13 0.91 6.61 6.78
N VAL A 14 1.02 5.29 6.77
CA VAL A 14 0.50 4.42 5.69
C VAL A 14 -0.36 3.33 6.31
N VAL A 15 -1.39 2.88 5.59
CA VAL A 15 -2.26 1.79 6.02
C VAL A 15 -1.95 0.57 5.19
N VAL A 16 -1.68 -0.55 5.84
CA VAL A 16 -1.50 -1.86 5.22
C VAL A 16 -2.60 -2.80 5.72
N ALA A 17 -3.10 -3.65 4.83
CA ALA A 17 -4.03 -4.71 5.18
C ALA A 17 -3.46 -6.04 4.70
N GLN A 18 -3.45 -7.04 5.56
CA GLN A 18 -3.04 -8.37 5.16
C GLN A 18 -4.20 -9.02 4.41
N ILE A 19 -3.97 -9.35 3.15
CA ILE A 19 -5.01 -9.89 2.27
C ILE A 19 -4.69 -11.33 1.88
N TRP A 20 -5.74 -12.14 1.83
CA TRP A 20 -5.73 -13.40 1.11
C TRP A 20 -6.20 -13.14 -0.32
N PRO A 21 -5.37 -13.48 -1.32
CA PRO A 21 -5.86 -13.58 -2.68
C PRO A 21 -6.97 -14.62 -2.78
N THR A 22 -8.02 -14.34 -3.56
CA THR A 22 -8.91 -15.41 -4.05
C THR A 22 -8.36 -16.07 -5.32
N MET A 23 -7.21 -15.59 -5.84
CA MET A 23 -6.44 -16.11 -6.98
C MET A 23 -5.00 -15.57 -6.96
N ASP A 24 -4.06 -16.24 -7.63
CA ASP A 24 -2.66 -15.81 -7.67
C ASP A 24 -2.49 -14.37 -8.22
N PHE A 25 -1.63 -13.58 -7.57
CA PHE A 25 -1.35 -12.21 -8.00
C PHE A 25 -0.25 -12.15 -9.06
N ASN A 26 -0.35 -11.18 -9.97
CA ASN A 26 0.67 -10.94 -10.98
C ASN A 26 2.01 -10.54 -10.34
N ASP A 27 3.12 -10.93 -10.97
CA ASP A 27 4.45 -10.47 -10.58
C ASP A 27 4.57 -8.95 -10.74
N ARG A 28 5.29 -8.30 -9.80
CA ARG A 28 5.51 -6.83 -9.76
C ARG A 28 4.22 -6.01 -9.68
N SER A 29 3.21 -6.54 -9.01
CA SER A 29 1.88 -5.93 -8.92
C SER A 29 1.67 -4.94 -7.77
N GLY A 30 2.73 -4.58 -7.02
CA GLY A 30 2.58 -3.72 -5.83
C GLY A 30 1.86 -4.40 -4.67
N LEU A 31 1.82 -5.75 -4.64
CA LEU A 31 1.25 -6.53 -3.54
C LEU A 31 2.34 -7.32 -2.79
N ALA A 32 3.45 -6.62 -2.48
CA ALA A 32 4.60 -7.16 -1.76
C ALA A 32 5.22 -8.44 -2.37
N THR A 33 5.19 -8.59 -3.71
CA THR A 33 5.67 -9.82 -4.38
C THR A 33 7.14 -10.12 -4.10
N SER A 34 8.02 -9.10 -4.06
CA SER A 34 9.45 -9.32 -3.78
C SER A 34 9.67 -9.79 -2.34
N SER A 35 9.06 -9.13 -1.37
CA SER A 35 9.16 -9.50 0.04
C SER A 35 8.52 -10.87 0.28
N ARG A 36 7.42 -11.21 -0.41
CA ARG A 36 6.81 -12.55 -0.38
C ARG A 36 7.77 -13.63 -0.92
N ASN A 37 8.48 -13.36 -2.01
CA ASN A 37 9.47 -14.30 -2.55
C ASN A 37 10.63 -14.53 -1.58
N VAL A 38 11.02 -13.51 -0.80
CA VAL A 38 12.00 -13.69 0.30
C VAL A 38 11.39 -14.51 1.43
N ALA A 39 10.15 -14.25 1.82
CA ALA A 39 9.45 -15.01 2.86
C ALA A 39 9.34 -16.49 2.51
N ILE A 40 9.00 -16.82 1.25
CA ILE A 40 8.93 -18.20 0.75
C ILE A 40 10.29 -18.90 0.84
N LYS A 41 11.40 -18.18 0.61
CA LYS A 41 12.74 -18.75 0.78
C LYS A 41 13.10 -19.02 2.24
N LEU A 42 12.59 -18.22 3.17
CA LEU A 42 12.87 -18.36 4.61
C LEU A 42 12.01 -19.43 5.28
N TRP A 43 10.72 -19.46 4.98
CA TRP A 43 9.72 -20.23 5.72
C TRP A 43 8.91 -21.19 4.86
N GLY A 44 9.19 -21.25 3.54
CA GLY A 44 8.33 -21.94 2.58
C GLY A 44 7.01 -21.19 2.36
N ASP A 45 6.05 -21.85 1.74
CA ASP A 45 4.71 -21.29 1.50
C ASP A 45 3.82 -21.36 2.76
N LYS A 46 4.34 -20.83 3.88
CA LYS A 46 3.67 -20.83 5.19
C LYS A 46 3.98 -19.53 5.92
N TYR A 47 3.03 -19.10 6.74
CA TYR A 47 3.30 -18.04 7.71
C TYR A 47 4.17 -18.58 8.84
N PRO A 48 5.21 -17.84 9.27
CA PRO A 48 6.02 -18.24 10.40
C PRO A 48 5.22 -18.20 11.70
N ASP A 49 5.48 -19.15 12.59
CA ASP A 49 4.94 -19.14 13.95
C ASP A 49 5.59 -18.04 14.79
N GLY A 50 4.94 -17.68 15.91
CA GLY A 50 5.48 -16.75 16.89
C GLY A 50 5.06 -15.29 16.67
N ASP A 51 5.88 -14.38 17.16
CA ASP A 51 5.59 -12.95 17.18
C ASP A 51 5.68 -12.31 15.78
N HIS A 52 4.60 -11.68 15.34
CA HIS A 52 4.52 -11.09 13.99
C HIS A 52 5.51 -9.94 13.79
N GLU A 53 5.89 -9.21 14.85
CA GLU A 53 6.76 -8.05 14.77
C GLU A 53 8.20 -8.49 14.54
N LEU A 54 8.64 -9.46 15.32
CA LEU A 54 9.92 -10.11 15.16
C LEU A 54 10.04 -10.74 13.78
N ASN A 55 9.01 -11.46 13.33
CA ASN A 55 8.99 -12.06 11.99
C ASN A 55 9.06 -11.00 10.89
N ALA A 56 8.35 -9.87 11.03
CA ALA A 56 8.41 -8.76 10.08
C ALA A 56 9.79 -8.09 10.04
N LYS A 57 10.44 -7.90 11.19
CA LYS A 57 11.83 -7.41 11.26
C LYS A 57 12.83 -8.39 10.63
N LEU A 58 12.64 -9.70 10.84
CA LEU A 58 13.46 -10.74 10.22
C LEU A 58 13.33 -10.73 8.70
N LEU A 59 12.10 -10.65 8.19
CA LEU A 59 11.87 -10.54 6.74
C LEU A 59 12.51 -9.26 6.18
N PHE A 60 12.37 -8.14 6.90
CA PHE A 60 12.94 -6.85 6.51
C PHE A 60 14.46 -6.90 6.39
N GLY A 61 15.13 -7.49 7.38
CA GLY A 61 16.58 -7.71 7.34
C GLY A 61 17.00 -8.66 6.22
N ALA A 62 16.22 -9.71 5.96
CA ALA A 62 16.51 -10.68 4.90
C ALA A 62 16.37 -10.10 3.49
N GLU A 63 15.38 -9.22 3.24
CA GLU A 63 15.26 -8.52 1.95
C GLU A 63 16.34 -7.42 1.80
N ASN A 64 16.90 -6.93 2.90
CA ASN A 64 17.88 -5.85 2.95
C ASN A 64 19.24 -6.28 3.55
N PRO A 65 19.97 -7.22 2.90
CA PRO A 65 21.24 -7.70 3.42
C PRO A 65 22.34 -6.61 3.40
N PRO A 66 23.40 -6.78 4.21
CA PRO A 66 24.56 -5.90 4.20
C PRO A 66 25.11 -5.68 2.78
N GLY A 67 25.40 -4.42 2.44
CA GLY A 67 25.95 -4.03 1.14
C GLY A 67 24.92 -3.75 0.03
N LYS A 68 23.62 -3.93 0.30
CA LYS A 68 22.56 -3.52 -0.65
C LYS A 68 22.57 -1.99 -0.82
N LYS A 69 22.63 -1.52 -2.07
CA LYS A 69 22.68 -0.08 -2.39
C LYS A 69 21.37 0.67 -2.14
N TYR A 70 20.25 -0.03 -2.28
CA TYR A 70 18.91 0.52 -2.10
C TYR A 70 18.15 -0.34 -1.09
N ILE A 71 17.71 0.26 0.01
CA ILE A 71 16.97 -0.41 1.07
C ILE A 71 15.47 -0.25 0.79
N SER A 72 14.74 -1.37 0.69
CA SER A 72 13.27 -1.32 0.58
C SER A 72 12.66 -0.81 1.89
N GLY A 73 11.47 -0.23 1.83
CA GLY A 73 10.76 0.15 3.05
C GLY A 73 10.14 -1.05 3.76
N SER A 74 9.71 -0.87 5.01
CA SER A 74 9.20 -1.98 5.84
C SER A 74 7.70 -2.24 5.68
N GLN A 75 6.95 -1.41 4.95
CA GLN A 75 5.48 -1.55 4.86
C GLN A 75 5.03 -2.90 4.31
N ASP A 76 5.74 -3.43 3.30
CA ASP A 76 5.43 -4.72 2.67
C ASP A 76 5.64 -5.88 3.65
N HIS A 77 6.69 -5.79 4.46
CA HIS A 77 7.06 -6.79 5.46
C HIS A 77 6.02 -6.86 6.58
N ILE A 78 5.61 -5.67 7.05
CA ILE A 78 4.59 -5.53 8.08
C ILE A 78 3.24 -5.98 7.52
N GLY A 79 2.85 -5.52 6.33
CA GLY A 79 1.59 -5.90 5.69
C GLY A 79 1.48 -7.38 5.34
N LEU A 80 2.60 -8.06 5.10
CA LEU A 80 2.62 -9.52 4.90
C LEU A 80 2.45 -10.32 6.18
N LEU A 81 2.86 -9.79 7.35
CA LEU A 81 3.00 -10.60 8.57
C LEU A 81 2.10 -10.18 9.72
N TYR A 82 1.67 -8.91 9.78
CA TYR A 82 0.69 -8.45 10.76
C TYR A 82 -0.72 -8.82 10.30
N PRO A 83 -1.56 -9.42 11.16
CA PRO A 83 -2.95 -9.69 10.85
C PRO A 83 -3.78 -8.40 10.73
N GLY A 84 -4.91 -8.51 10.04
CA GLY A 84 -5.89 -7.44 9.94
C GLY A 84 -5.38 -6.22 9.18
N ILE A 85 -5.71 -5.05 9.73
CA ILE A 85 -5.42 -3.74 9.15
C ILE A 85 -4.55 -2.98 10.13
N ASN A 86 -3.48 -2.37 9.63
CA ASN A 86 -2.43 -1.76 10.43
C ASN A 86 -2.09 -0.37 9.87
N ARG A 87 -2.17 0.65 10.71
CA ARG A 87 -1.62 1.99 10.42
C ARG A 87 -0.18 2.06 10.94
N LEU A 88 0.73 2.35 10.04
CA LEU A 88 2.17 2.45 10.28
C LEU A 88 2.56 3.93 10.25
N PHE A 89 2.94 4.49 11.40
CA PHE A 89 3.37 5.89 11.51
C PHE A 89 4.90 5.96 11.48
N TYR A 90 5.44 6.61 10.45
CA TYR A 90 6.89 6.76 10.23
C TYR A 90 7.36 8.17 10.57
N ASN A 91 8.52 8.25 11.24
CA ASN A 91 9.16 9.49 11.66
C ASN A 91 10.68 9.41 11.45
N GLY A 92 11.08 9.27 10.19
CA GLY A 92 12.49 9.33 9.77
C GLY A 92 13.23 8.00 9.76
N ASP A 93 12.65 6.91 10.28
CA ASP A 93 13.27 5.58 10.28
C ASP A 93 12.60 4.61 9.29
N TYR A 94 13.33 3.54 8.96
CA TYR A 94 12.77 2.44 8.15
C TYR A 94 11.71 1.63 8.89
N TRP A 95 11.72 1.64 10.22
CA TRP A 95 10.71 0.99 11.04
C TRP A 95 9.76 2.06 11.59
N PRO A 96 8.43 1.84 11.58
CA PRO A 96 7.50 2.84 12.09
C PRO A 96 7.72 3.07 13.58
N GLU A 97 7.59 4.33 14.01
CA GLU A 97 7.64 4.72 15.43
C GLU A 97 6.42 4.16 16.18
N LYS A 98 5.28 4.04 15.48
CA LYS A 98 4.04 3.51 16.04
C LYS A 98 3.28 2.67 15.03
N ILE A 99 2.72 1.55 15.51
CA ILE A 99 1.79 0.70 14.77
C ILE A 99 0.46 0.67 15.52
N ASP A 100 -0.62 1.09 14.88
CA ASP A 100 -1.99 0.87 15.37
C ASP A 100 -2.63 -0.26 14.55
N SER A 101 -3.21 -1.26 15.21
CA SER A 101 -3.71 -2.49 14.57
C SER A 101 -5.17 -2.76 14.90
N THR A 102 -5.91 -3.34 13.96
CA THR A 102 -7.24 -3.91 14.20
C THR A 102 -7.42 -5.24 13.47
N THR A 103 -7.90 -6.24 14.21
CA THR A 103 -8.39 -7.53 13.68
C THR A 103 -9.88 -7.69 13.92
N ASP A 104 -10.58 -6.58 14.22
CA ASP A 104 -12.02 -6.57 14.44
C ASP A 104 -12.75 -7.18 13.23
N PRO A 105 -13.55 -8.26 13.44
CA PRO A 105 -14.24 -8.94 12.35
C PRO A 105 -15.10 -8.02 11.49
N ASP A 106 -15.83 -7.08 12.10
CA ASP A 106 -16.76 -6.24 11.38
C ASP A 106 -16.04 -5.19 10.53
N VAL A 107 -14.91 -4.66 11.01
CA VAL A 107 -14.04 -3.76 10.22
C VAL A 107 -13.38 -4.51 9.08
N CYS A 108 -12.83 -5.71 9.34
CA CYS A 108 -12.18 -6.53 8.32
C CYS A 108 -13.16 -6.98 7.22
N ASP A 109 -14.38 -7.37 7.60
CA ASP A 109 -15.44 -7.78 6.67
C ASP A 109 -15.98 -6.63 5.87
N TRP A 110 -16.12 -5.45 6.49
CA TRP A 110 -16.47 -4.25 5.77
C TRP A 110 -15.39 -3.89 4.73
N LEU A 111 -14.11 -3.87 5.10
CA LEU A 111 -13.05 -3.55 4.15
C LEU A 111 -12.97 -4.58 3.02
N THR A 112 -13.16 -5.87 3.35
CA THR A 112 -13.29 -6.98 2.40
C THR A 112 -14.46 -6.78 1.43
N SER A 113 -15.57 -6.19 1.89
CA SER A 113 -16.77 -6.02 1.07
C SER A 113 -16.62 -4.88 0.05
N VAL A 114 -15.90 -3.81 0.40
CA VAL A 114 -15.80 -2.59 -0.41
C VAL A 114 -14.56 -2.49 -1.30
N LEU A 115 -13.47 -3.20 -0.98
CA LEU A 115 -12.25 -3.15 -1.80
C LEU A 115 -12.30 -4.08 -3.01
N HIS A 116 -11.88 -3.53 -4.15
CA HIS A 116 -11.84 -4.19 -5.44
C HIS A 116 -10.47 -3.96 -6.09
N LEU A 117 -9.87 -5.02 -6.65
CA LEU A 117 -8.59 -4.93 -7.37
C LEU A 117 -8.81 -5.11 -8.86
N VAL A 118 -8.60 -4.06 -9.67
CA VAL A 118 -8.67 -4.15 -11.13
C VAL A 118 -7.25 -4.20 -11.70
N PRO A 119 -6.88 -5.23 -12.49
CA PRO A 119 -5.55 -5.31 -13.09
C PRO A 119 -5.21 -4.08 -13.94
N LEU A 120 -4.02 -3.52 -13.73
CA LEU A 120 -3.40 -2.51 -14.59
C LEU A 120 -2.40 -3.15 -15.55
N GLU A 121 -2.13 -2.46 -16.66
CA GLU A 121 -1.03 -2.83 -17.54
C GLU A 121 0.32 -2.81 -16.79
N PRO A 122 1.26 -3.71 -17.15
CA PRO A 122 2.57 -3.76 -16.51
C PRO A 122 3.34 -2.45 -16.69
N ARG A 123 4.30 -2.21 -15.78
CA ARG A 123 5.23 -1.08 -15.90
C ARG A 123 5.97 -1.09 -17.24
N PRO A 124 6.15 0.07 -17.89
CA PRO A 124 6.94 0.16 -19.11
C PRO A 124 8.42 -0.15 -18.87
N MET A 125 9.16 -0.52 -19.93
CA MET A 125 10.61 -0.68 -19.86
C MET A 125 11.30 0.64 -19.51
N GLY A 126 12.37 0.58 -18.70
CA GLY A 126 13.13 1.76 -18.28
C GLY A 126 12.45 2.60 -17.19
N TYR A 127 11.44 2.03 -16.51
CA TYR A 127 10.75 2.66 -15.39
C TYR A 127 11.68 2.96 -14.21
N ASP A 128 11.92 4.24 -13.95
CA ASP A 128 12.62 4.75 -12.76
C ASP A 128 11.75 5.80 -12.05
N PRO A 129 11.02 5.42 -10.99
CA PRO A 129 10.08 6.31 -10.31
C PRO A 129 10.78 7.41 -9.51
N LEU A 130 12.08 7.27 -9.22
CA LEU A 130 12.83 8.17 -8.35
C LEU A 130 13.65 9.21 -9.11
N ARG A 131 13.61 9.19 -10.45
CA ARG A 131 14.37 10.12 -11.30
C ARG A 131 13.92 11.58 -11.12
N ILE A 132 12.66 11.82 -10.79
CA ILE A 132 12.11 13.15 -10.49
C ILE A 132 11.51 13.11 -9.08
N LYS A 133 11.91 14.05 -8.22
CA LYS A 133 11.47 14.13 -6.82
C LYS A 133 11.13 15.57 -6.44
N ASN A 134 9.92 15.79 -5.95
CA ASN A 134 9.46 17.05 -5.39
C ASN A 134 9.24 16.86 -3.88
N LEU A 135 10.24 17.26 -3.09
CA LEU A 135 10.34 16.93 -1.66
C LEU A 135 9.95 18.08 -0.75
N GLU A 136 8.96 18.86 -1.17
CA GLU A 136 8.48 20.00 -0.41
C GLU A 136 7.61 19.54 0.77
N LYS A 137 7.85 20.13 1.94
CA LYS A 137 7.14 19.78 3.19
C LYS A 137 5.60 19.76 3.05
N PRO A 138 4.94 20.72 2.36
CA PRO A 138 3.48 20.66 2.18
C PRO A 138 3.00 19.44 1.41
N LEU A 139 3.76 18.98 0.40
CA LEU A 139 3.42 17.79 -0.39
C LEU A 139 3.56 16.53 0.47
N ILE A 140 4.66 16.40 1.20
CA ILE A 140 4.88 15.24 2.08
C ILE A 140 3.86 15.21 3.22
N ALA A 141 3.50 16.37 3.78
CA ALA A 141 2.45 16.47 4.79
C ALA A 141 1.08 16.04 4.27
N ALA A 142 0.72 16.41 3.02
CA ALA A 142 -0.51 15.98 2.39
C ALA A 142 -0.59 14.44 2.24
N LEU A 143 0.53 13.81 1.85
CA LEU A 143 0.64 12.35 1.78
C LEU A 143 0.53 11.68 3.16
N GLY A 144 1.20 12.20 4.17
CA GLY A 144 1.12 11.65 5.53
C GLY A 144 -0.29 11.73 6.10
N GLU A 145 -0.99 12.83 5.83
CA GLU A 145 -2.34 13.08 6.30
C GLU A 145 -3.39 12.25 5.53
N SER A 146 -3.19 11.96 4.24
CA SER A 146 -4.07 11.01 3.53
C SER A 146 -4.03 9.62 4.17
N GLY A 147 -2.87 9.19 4.69
CA GLY A 147 -2.74 7.96 5.47
C GLY A 147 -3.51 7.97 6.79
N ASN A 148 -3.53 9.10 7.49
CA ASN A 148 -4.34 9.27 8.71
C ASN A 148 -5.84 9.16 8.41
N ARG A 149 -6.30 9.90 7.39
CA ARG A 149 -7.70 9.83 6.94
C ARG A 149 -8.08 8.42 6.49
N CYS A 150 -7.21 7.73 5.77
CA CYS A 150 -7.43 6.36 5.34
C CYS A 150 -7.73 5.44 6.54
N TRP A 151 -6.88 5.48 7.57
CA TRP A 151 -7.08 4.69 8.77
C TRP A 151 -8.39 5.03 9.47
N GLU A 152 -8.66 6.32 9.71
CA GLU A 152 -9.89 6.73 10.38
C GLU A 152 -11.14 6.30 9.63
N SER A 153 -11.14 6.45 8.30
CA SER A 153 -12.27 6.04 7.46
C SER A 153 -12.47 4.53 7.48
N VAL A 154 -11.39 3.75 7.53
CA VAL A 154 -11.50 2.29 7.68
C VAL A 154 -12.13 1.92 9.03
N ILE A 155 -11.66 2.50 10.13
CA ILE A 155 -12.21 2.23 11.46
C ILE A 155 -13.68 2.66 11.56
N LYS A 156 -14.04 3.80 10.96
CA LYS A 156 -15.41 4.33 10.94
C LYS A 156 -16.31 3.68 9.89
N LYS A 157 -15.77 2.78 9.05
CA LYS A 157 -16.48 2.17 7.90
C LYS A 157 -17.06 3.22 6.95
N ASP A 158 -16.34 4.33 6.79
CA ASP A 158 -16.71 5.48 5.97
C ASP A 158 -16.15 5.31 4.56
N ILE A 159 -17.01 4.89 3.63
CA ILE A 159 -16.61 4.64 2.25
C ILE A 159 -16.22 5.93 1.50
N ILE A 160 -16.85 7.06 1.82
CA ILE A 160 -16.60 8.33 1.14
C ILE A 160 -15.25 8.88 1.60
N GLY A 161 -14.99 8.85 2.91
CA GLY A 161 -13.70 9.23 3.47
C GLY A 161 -12.56 8.31 2.99
N LEU A 162 -12.80 7.00 2.90
CA LEU A 162 -11.82 6.04 2.37
C LEU A 162 -11.49 6.34 0.91
N GLY A 163 -12.52 6.55 0.08
CA GLY A 163 -12.36 6.92 -1.33
C GLY A 163 -11.56 8.20 -1.49
N LYS A 164 -11.90 9.25 -0.74
CA LYS A 164 -11.15 10.51 -0.75
C LYS A 164 -9.70 10.30 -0.32
N ALA A 165 -9.44 9.54 0.74
CA ALA A 165 -8.08 9.28 1.21
C ALA A 165 -7.23 8.52 0.18
N MET A 166 -7.82 7.55 -0.53
CA MET A 166 -7.16 6.84 -1.63
C MET A 166 -6.83 7.77 -2.80
N THR A 167 -7.80 8.58 -3.24
CA THR A 167 -7.62 9.56 -4.32
C THR A 167 -6.57 10.61 -3.95
N ASP A 168 -6.63 11.17 -2.74
CA ASP A 168 -5.63 12.13 -2.26
C ASP A 168 -4.22 11.52 -2.24
N THR A 169 -4.10 10.22 -1.94
CA THR A 169 -2.81 9.51 -1.90
C THR A 169 -2.17 9.42 -3.28
N ILE A 170 -2.93 9.01 -4.31
CA ILE A 170 -2.36 8.88 -5.67
C ILE A 170 -2.04 10.26 -6.27
N LEU A 171 -2.87 11.28 -6.00
CA LEU A 171 -2.59 12.66 -6.38
C LEU A 171 -1.33 13.19 -5.69
N SER A 172 -1.15 12.92 -4.40
CA SER A 172 0.08 13.29 -3.69
C SER A 172 1.30 12.60 -4.27
N TRP A 173 1.19 11.32 -4.66
CA TRP A 173 2.30 10.63 -5.32
C TRP A 173 2.63 11.19 -6.70
N LYS A 174 1.63 11.63 -7.48
CA LYS A 174 1.86 12.31 -8.77
C LYS A 174 2.65 13.60 -8.58
N GLU A 175 2.38 14.35 -7.50
CA GLU A 175 3.13 15.56 -7.20
C GLU A 175 4.54 15.27 -6.67
N ILE A 176 4.70 14.32 -5.73
CA ILE A 176 5.98 14.05 -5.06
C ILE A 176 6.94 13.27 -5.97
N LEU A 177 6.44 12.24 -6.64
CA LEU A 177 7.18 11.36 -7.55
C LEU A 177 6.39 11.20 -8.85
N PRO A 178 6.42 12.17 -9.78
CA PRO A 178 5.57 12.15 -10.98
C PRO A 178 5.73 10.91 -11.85
N LEU A 179 6.91 10.30 -11.85
CA LEU A 179 7.20 9.07 -12.60
C LEU A 179 6.71 7.81 -11.87
N SER A 180 6.32 7.92 -10.60
CA SER A 180 5.66 6.84 -9.86
C SER A 180 4.21 6.62 -10.31
N VAL A 181 3.59 7.64 -10.91
CA VAL A 181 2.23 7.60 -11.47
C VAL A 181 2.29 8.01 -12.95
N PRO A 182 2.61 7.08 -13.86
CA PRO A 182 2.65 7.34 -15.29
C PRO A 182 1.36 7.94 -15.82
N ASP A 183 1.43 8.74 -16.88
CA ASP A 183 0.27 9.46 -17.42
C ASP A 183 -0.87 8.52 -17.82
N TYR A 184 -0.56 7.37 -18.42
CA TYR A 184 -1.60 6.37 -18.77
C TYR A 184 -2.36 5.84 -17.54
N VAL A 185 -1.70 5.73 -16.38
CA VAL A 185 -2.35 5.31 -15.12
C VAL A 185 -3.26 6.44 -14.63
N MET A 186 -2.78 7.68 -14.70
CA MET A 186 -3.56 8.85 -14.29
C MET A 186 -4.79 9.03 -15.20
N ASP A 187 -4.61 8.96 -16.51
CA ASP A 187 -5.69 9.03 -17.51
C ASP A 187 -6.74 7.95 -17.24
N GLU A 188 -6.33 6.73 -16.89
CA GLU A 188 -7.26 5.66 -16.55
C GLU A 188 -8.04 5.97 -15.26
N LEU A 189 -7.38 6.47 -14.22
CA LEU A 189 -8.01 6.90 -12.97
C LEU A 189 -9.03 8.03 -13.21
N GLU A 190 -8.68 9.06 -13.96
CA GLU A 190 -9.52 10.23 -14.21
C GLU A 190 -10.72 9.92 -15.12
N THR A 191 -10.55 9.03 -16.09
CA THR A 191 -11.61 8.74 -17.08
C THR A 191 -12.54 7.61 -16.64
N LYS A 192 -12.01 6.57 -15.98
CA LYS A 192 -12.80 5.38 -15.63
C LYS A 192 -13.21 5.33 -14.17
N TYR A 193 -12.37 5.79 -13.24
CA TYR A 193 -12.57 5.48 -11.83
C TYR A 193 -13.09 6.66 -11.00
N PHE A 194 -12.42 7.81 -11.01
CA PHE A 194 -12.81 8.98 -10.23
C PHE A 194 -14.23 9.49 -10.50
N PRO A 195 -14.77 9.44 -11.73
CA PRO A 195 -16.14 9.89 -11.99
C PRO A 195 -17.21 8.89 -11.50
N ASN A 196 -16.83 7.63 -11.33
CA ASN A 196 -17.78 6.51 -11.20
C ASN A 196 -17.77 5.85 -9.81
N TYR A 197 -16.72 6.06 -9.02
CA TYR A 197 -16.54 5.43 -7.70
C TYR A 197 -16.12 6.46 -6.64
N PRO A 198 -16.40 6.20 -5.34
CA PRO A 198 -15.99 7.10 -4.25
C PRO A 198 -14.49 7.45 -4.24
N GLY A 199 -13.64 6.53 -4.71
CA GLY A 199 -12.23 6.82 -4.94
C GLY A 199 -11.44 5.61 -5.42
N ALA A 200 -10.21 5.87 -5.85
CA ALA A 200 -9.30 4.85 -6.33
C ALA A 200 -7.83 5.27 -6.08
N THR A 201 -6.96 4.27 -5.98
CA THR A 201 -5.50 4.43 -5.94
C THR A 201 -4.85 3.24 -6.64
N THR A 202 -3.52 3.13 -6.62
CA THR A 202 -2.81 1.96 -7.12
C THR A 202 -2.15 1.18 -5.98
N SER A 203 -2.02 -0.13 -6.15
CA SER A 203 -1.33 -1.01 -5.20
C SER A 203 0.16 -0.74 -5.09
N GLY A 204 0.78 -0.22 -6.15
CA GLY A 204 2.17 0.19 -6.12
C GLY A 204 2.50 1.25 -7.17
N CYS A 205 3.77 1.59 -7.27
CA CYS A 205 4.25 2.59 -8.21
C CYS A 205 4.09 2.08 -9.66
N GLY A 206 3.35 2.80 -10.50
CA GLY A 206 3.35 2.67 -11.97
C GLY A 206 2.89 1.34 -12.56
N GLY A 207 2.14 0.53 -11.84
CA GLY A 207 1.55 -0.71 -12.35
C GLY A 207 0.98 -1.59 -11.24
N GLY A 208 0.41 -2.74 -11.62
CA GLY A 208 -0.16 -3.71 -10.70
C GLY A 208 -1.67 -3.72 -10.73
N TYR A 209 -2.31 -3.14 -9.71
CA TYR A 209 -3.77 -3.07 -9.63
C TYR A 209 -4.20 -1.64 -9.33
N VAL A 210 -5.31 -1.22 -9.94
CA VAL A 210 -6.15 -0.16 -9.37
C VAL A 210 -6.87 -0.77 -8.18
N ILE A 211 -6.72 -0.14 -7.03
CA ILE A 211 -7.54 -0.40 -5.85
C ILE A 211 -8.71 0.57 -5.92
N VAL A 212 -9.92 0.03 -6.10
CA VAL A 212 -11.16 0.81 -6.16
C VAL A 212 -11.96 0.51 -4.91
N VAL A 213 -12.51 1.55 -4.28
CA VAL A 213 -13.49 1.39 -3.21
C VAL A 213 -14.90 1.53 -3.79
N SER A 214 -15.80 0.58 -3.51
CA SER A 214 -17.17 0.57 -4.02
C SER A 214 -18.06 -0.38 -3.22
N GLU A 215 -19.32 0.00 -2.95
CA GLU A 215 -20.33 -0.94 -2.42
C GLU A 215 -20.89 -1.88 -3.51
N LYS A 216 -20.76 -1.46 -4.78
CA LYS A 216 -21.22 -2.22 -5.94
C LYS A 216 -20.06 -2.98 -6.56
N PRO A 217 -20.31 -4.13 -7.23
CA PRO A 217 -19.30 -4.81 -8.01
C PRO A 217 -18.63 -3.87 -9.01
N VAL A 218 -17.31 -4.02 -9.17
CA VAL A 218 -16.50 -3.32 -10.17
C VAL A 218 -16.18 -4.30 -11.28
N ASP A 219 -16.44 -3.94 -12.53
CA ASP A 219 -16.21 -4.83 -13.67
C ASP A 219 -14.72 -5.19 -13.80
N GLY A 220 -14.43 -6.45 -14.11
CA GLY A 220 -13.06 -6.98 -14.19
C GLY A 220 -12.29 -7.02 -12.86
N ALA A 221 -12.93 -6.71 -11.73
CA ALA A 221 -12.24 -6.70 -10.44
C ALA A 221 -12.07 -8.10 -9.82
N ILE A 222 -10.90 -8.31 -9.25
CA ILE A 222 -10.59 -9.41 -8.35
C ILE A 222 -11.05 -9.03 -6.95
N ARG A 223 -11.74 -9.98 -6.30
CA ARG A 223 -12.12 -9.87 -4.89
C ARG A 223 -10.95 -10.28 -4.00
N ILE A 224 -10.82 -9.62 -2.86
CA ILE A 224 -9.83 -9.96 -1.84
C ILE A 224 -10.55 -10.26 -0.53
N ARG A 225 -9.84 -10.88 0.41
CA ARG A 225 -10.30 -11.02 1.79
C ARG A 225 -9.23 -10.51 2.73
N VAL A 226 -9.59 -9.64 3.67
CA VAL A 226 -8.70 -9.25 4.76
C VAL A 226 -8.56 -10.43 5.73
N ARG A 227 -7.32 -10.86 5.97
CA ARG A 227 -7.01 -11.90 6.95
C ARG A 227 -7.11 -11.31 8.35
N ARG A 228 -7.70 -12.06 9.27
CA ARG A 228 -7.83 -11.72 10.68
C ARG A 228 -6.83 -12.49 11.51
#